data_AF-A0A016VUS8-F1
#
_entry.id   AF-A0A016VUS8-F1
#
_cell.length_a   1.000
_cell.length_b   1.000
_cell.length_c   1.000
_cell.angle_alpha   90.00
_cell.angle_beta   90.00
_cell.angle_gamma   90.00
#
_symmetry.space_group_name_H-M   'P 1'
#
loop_
_entity.id
_entity.type
_entity.pdbx_description
1 polymer ?
#
loop_
_entity_poly.entity_id
_entity_poly.type
_entity_poly.pdbx_seq_one_letter_code
_entity_poly.pdbx_strand_id
1 'polypeptide(L)'
;MDHISKSRSDEHVEDEIFLFIFPFFINLKVEIEFRNAESNAEYKGLDVDHLVVDHIVVQRAAKMRRRTYRAHGRINPYMSSPCHIEVILTEKEDVVAKPSDDIPRAKKESKRKQRRQLARGEY
;
A
#
# COMPACT_ATOMS: atom_id res chain seq x y z
N MET A 1 24.91 48.83 2.00
CA MET A 1 25.62 48.13 0.93
C MET A 1 26.48 47.06 1.58
N ASP A 2 26.25 45.75 1.51
CA ASP A 2 25.20 44.93 0.90
C ASP A 2 25.10 43.64 1.74
N HIS A 3 23.86 43.24 2.03
CA HIS A 3 23.55 41.91 2.54
C HIS A 3 23.74 40.90 1.41
N ILE A 4 24.78 40.06 1.48
CA ILE A 4 24.89 38.90 0.61
C ILE A 4 24.47 37.67 1.41
N SER A 5 23.16 37.40 1.31
CA SER A 5 22.55 36.11 1.59
C SER A 5 23.26 35.01 0.80
N LYS A 6 23.95 34.10 1.49
CA LYS A 6 24.47 32.89 0.82
C LYS A 6 23.30 31.94 0.64
N SER A 7 22.83 31.88 -0.60
CA SER A 7 21.70 31.11 -1.09
C SER A 7 21.83 29.63 -0.75
N ARG A 8 20.72 29.11 -0.23
CA ARG A 8 20.34 27.70 -0.16
C ARG A 8 20.15 27.17 -1.57
N SER A 9 21.16 26.53 -2.15
CA SER A 9 21.06 25.94 -3.49
C SER A 9 22.13 24.88 -3.73
N ASP A 10 22.15 23.84 -2.89
CA ASP A 10 22.90 22.58 -3.13
C ASP A 10 22.05 21.37 -2.69
N GLU A 11 20.75 21.40 -3.00
CA GLU A 11 19.83 20.25 -2.93
C GLU A 11 19.13 20.18 -4.29
N HIS A 12 19.55 19.28 -5.22
CA HIS A 12 18.67 18.53 -6.15
C HIS A 12 19.28 17.95 -7.45
N VAL A 13 20.58 18.08 -7.75
CA VAL A 13 21.04 17.73 -9.14
C VAL A 13 21.64 16.32 -9.29
N GLU A 14 21.50 15.42 -8.31
CA GLU A 14 22.03 14.04 -8.42
C GLU A 14 20.94 12.95 -8.51
N ASP A 15 19.66 13.33 -8.52
CA ASP A 15 18.55 12.36 -8.44
C ASP A 15 17.94 11.96 -9.80
N GLU A 16 18.36 12.55 -10.93
CA GLU A 16 17.66 12.35 -12.22
C GLU A 16 18.38 11.49 -13.29
N ILE A 17 19.60 10.97 -13.07
CA ILE A 17 20.31 10.19 -14.11
C ILE A 17 20.17 8.66 -13.96
N PHE A 18 19.55 8.15 -12.89
CA PHE A 18 19.53 6.70 -12.62
C PHE A 18 18.18 6.02 -12.85
N LEU A 19 17.40 6.51 -13.81
CA LEU A 19 16.05 5.99 -14.07
C LEU A 19 16.05 4.80 -15.04
N PHE A 20 17.03 3.88 -14.97
CA PHE A 20 16.94 2.56 -15.62
C PHE A 20 17.92 1.52 -15.06
N ILE A 21 18.31 1.63 -13.79
CA ILE A 21 18.97 0.53 -13.09
C ILE A 21 17.91 -0.16 -12.26
N PHE A 22 17.40 -1.29 -12.76
CA PHE A 22 16.60 -2.20 -11.95
C PHE A 22 17.33 -2.40 -10.61
N PRO A 23 16.71 -2.06 -9.47
CA PRO A 23 17.40 -2.13 -8.20
C PRO A 23 17.44 -3.61 -7.77
N PHE A 24 18.41 -4.35 -8.31
CA PHE A 24 18.56 -5.80 -8.10
C PHE A 24 18.65 -6.13 -6.60
N PHE A 25 19.33 -5.28 -5.83
CA PHE A 25 19.43 -5.41 -4.38
C PHE A 25 18.10 -5.20 -3.64
N ILE A 26 17.20 -4.36 -4.16
CA ILE A 26 15.89 -4.13 -3.54
C ILE A 26 15.00 -5.36 -3.80
N ASN A 27 14.98 -5.86 -5.04
CA ASN A 27 14.20 -7.05 -5.40
C ASN A 27 14.60 -8.27 -4.56
N LEU A 28 15.91 -8.52 -4.40
CA LEU A 28 16.40 -9.64 -3.59
C LEU A 28 15.96 -9.53 -2.12
N LYS A 29 15.94 -8.31 -1.55
CA LYS A 29 15.56 -8.09 -0.15
C LYS A 29 14.07 -8.36 0.06
N VAL A 30 13.24 -7.86 -0.86
CA VAL A 30 11.78 -8.01 -0.81
C VAL A 30 11.39 -9.49 -0.97
N GLU A 31 12.03 -10.22 -1.89
CA GLU A 31 11.75 -11.64 -2.09
C GLU A 31 12.01 -12.48 -0.82
N ILE A 32 13.09 -12.18 -0.08
CA ILE A 32 13.39 -12.85 1.19
C ILE A 32 12.29 -12.60 2.22
N GLU A 33 11.79 -11.36 2.31
CA GLU A 33 10.73 -10.99 3.25
C GLU A 33 9.41 -11.71 2.93
N PHE A 34 9.09 -11.89 1.64
CA PHE A 34 7.91 -12.66 1.21
C PHE A 34 8.02 -14.14 1.54
N ARG A 35 9.18 -14.78 1.28
CA ARG A 35 9.40 -16.18 1.69
C ARG A 35 9.28 -16.37 3.20
N ASN A 36 9.74 -15.38 3.97
CA ASN A 36 9.56 -15.38 5.42
C ASN A 36 8.08 -15.23 5.81
N ALA A 37 7.34 -14.34 5.13
CA ALA A 37 5.91 -14.18 5.36
C ALA A 37 5.11 -15.43 5.00
N GLU A 38 5.44 -16.12 3.91
CA GLU A 38 4.88 -17.42 3.51
C GLU A 38 5.13 -18.48 4.59
N SER A 39 6.38 -18.64 5.05
CA SER A 39 6.70 -19.59 6.13
C SER A 39 5.95 -19.29 7.43
N ASN A 40 5.74 -18.01 7.75
CA ASN A 40 4.95 -17.59 8.90
C ASN A 40 3.46 -17.89 8.72
N ALA A 41 2.94 -17.81 7.50
CA ALA A 41 1.55 -18.15 7.18
C ALA A 41 1.33 -19.66 7.27
N GLU A 42 2.24 -20.47 6.72
CA GLU A 42 2.23 -21.94 6.86
C GLU A 42 2.25 -22.36 8.33
N TYR A 43 3.11 -21.73 9.14
CA TYR A 43 3.19 -22.02 10.57
C TYR A 43 1.88 -21.71 11.31
N LYS A 44 1.15 -20.69 10.86
CA LYS A 44 -0.17 -20.32 11.40
C LYS A 44 -1.31 -21.17 10.83
N GLY A 45 -1.05 -22.03 9.86
CA GLY A 45 -2.04 -22.87 9.19
C GLY A 45 -2.94 -22.11 8.22
N LEU A 46 -2.46 -20.98 7.68
CA LEU A 46 -3.15 -20.23 6.63
C LEU A 46 -2.91 -20.89 5.27
N ASP A 47 -3.85 -20.72 4.34
CA ASP A 47 -3.74 -21.23 2.97
C ASP A 47 -2.85 -20.31 2.11
N VAL A 48 -1.63 -20.79 1.85
CA VAL A 48 -0.59 -20.05 1.12
C VAL A 48 -1.03 -19.69 -0.30
N ASP A 49 -1.85 -20.52 -0.95
CA ASP A 49 -2.31 -20.29 -2.32
C ASP A 49 -3.34 -19.16 -2.41
N HIS A 50 -4.03 -18.86 -1.30
CA HIS A 50 -5.06 -17.82 -1.20
C HIS A 50 -4.60 -16.56 -0.45
N LEU A 51 -3.30 -16.44 -0.13
CA LEU A 51 -2.75 -15.24 0.48
C LEU A 51 -2.72 -14.09 -0.52
N VAL A 52 -3.18 -12.92 -0.06
CA VAL A 52 -3.10 -11.66 -0.78
C VAL A 52 -2.41 -10.64 0.10
N VAL A 53 -1.61 -9.79 -0.54
CA VAL A 53 -1.02 -8.61 0.10
C VAL A 53 -2.12 -7.60 0.37
N ASP A 54 -2.45 -7.40 1.65
CA ASP A 54 -3.38 -6.35 2.07
C ASP A 54 -2.66 -5.00 2.16
N HIS A 55 -1.50 -5.01 2.80
CA HIS A 55 -0.78 -3.77 3.08
C HIS A 55 0.74 -3.95 3.09
N ILE A 56 1.44 -2.96 2.52
CA ILE A 56 2.90 -2.84 2.58
C ILE A 56 3.24 -1.43 3.04
N VAL A 57 4.06 -1.32 4.10
CA VAL A 57 4.62 -0.05 4.57
C VAL A 57 6.12 -0.09 4.43
N VAL A 58 6.69 0.98 3.90
CA VAL A 58 8.14 1.20 3.91
C VAL A 58 8.44 2.50 4.63
N GLN A 59 9.17 2.40 5.75
CA GLN A 59 9.59 3.54 6.55
C GLN A 59 11.10 3.73 6.46
N ARG A 60 11.54 4.99 6.50
CA ARG A 60 12.98 5.29 6.56
C ARG A 60 13.52 4.92 7.94
N ALA A 61 14.58 4.12 7.95
CA ALA A 61 15.31 3.78 9.17
C ALA A 61 16.43 4.79 9.45
N ALA A 62 17.02 4.72 10.65
CA ALA A 62 18.11 5.60 11.05
C ALA A 62 19.32 5.46 10.11
N LYS A 63 19.81 6.59 9.59
CA LYS A 63 20.97 6.60 8.67
C LYS A 63 22.24 6.19 9.40
N MET A 64 22.90 5.15 8.91
CA MET A 64 24.23 4.78 9.39
C MET A 64 25.26 5.73 8.80
N ARG A 65 26.20 6.20 9.65
CA ARG A 65 27.23 7.16 9.25
C ARG A 65 28.56 6.47 9.00
N ARG A 66 29.13 6.66 7.81
CA ARG A 66 30.52 6.33 7.48
C ARG A 66 31.23 7.60 7.01
N ARG A 67 32.56 7.59 7.03
CA ARG A 67 33.38 8.71 6.56
C ARG A 67 34.08 8.31 5.27
N THR A 68 34.15 9.25 4.33
CA THR A 68 35.01 9.16 3.15
C THR A 68 36.10 10.21 3.26
N TYR A 69 37.34 9.74 3.27
CA TYR A 69 38.51 10.60 3.24
C TYR A 69 38.74 11.06 1.80
N ARG A 70 38.94 12.36 1.63
CA ARG A 70 39.24 13.00 0.34
C ARG A 70 40.60 13.67 0.43
N ALA A 71 41.11 14.15 -0.71
CA ALA A 71 42.35 14.92 -0.75
C ALA A 71 42.32 16.14 0.20
N HIS A 72 43.52 16.60 0.60
CA HIS A 72 43.73 17.76 1.48
C HIS A 72 43.04 17.67 2.85
N GLY A 73 42.79 16.46 3.37
CA GLY A 73 42.21 16.26 4.70
C GLY A 73 40.71 16.56 4.80
N ARG A 74 40.01 16.73 3.67
CA ARG A 74 38.55 16.90 3.66
C ARG A 74 37.85 15.59 4.06
N ILE A 75 36.87 15.69 4.95
CA ILE A 75 36.05 14.56 5.41
C ILE A 75 34.61 14.79 4.98
N ASN A 76 34.08 13.88 4.15
CA ASN A 76 32.67 13.89 3.75
C ASN A 76 31.91 12.69 4.37
N PRO A 77 30.64 12.86 4.73
CA PRO A 77 29.81 11.75 5.16
C PRO A 77 29.44 10.83 3.97
N TYR A 78 29.53 9.53 4.19
CA TYR A 78 28.90 8.51 3.34
C TYR A 78 27.82 7.84 4.18
N MET A 79 26.56 8.11 3.85
CA MET A 79 25.41 7.67 4.64
C MET A 79 24.71 6.52 3.96
N SER A 80 24.40 5.48 4.73
CA SER A 80 23.45 4.44 4.28
C SER A 80 22.02 4.99 4.30
N SER A 81 21.17 4.48 3.42
CA SER A 81 19.71 4.73 3.40
C SER A 81 18.93 3.46 3.73
N PRO A 82 18.96 2.97 4.98
CA PRO A 82 18.19 1.79 5.39
C PRO A 82 16.68 2.09 5.48
N CYS A 83 15.86 1.05 5.41
CA CYS A 83 14.41 1.12 5.59
C CYS A 83 13.90 -0.04 6.46
N HIS A 84 12.75 0.20 7.08
CA HIS A 84 11.91 -0.83 7.70
C HIS A 84 10.78 -1.15 6.73
N ILE A 85 10.54 -2.44 6.51
CA ILE A 85 9.49 -2.94 5.62
C ILE A 85 8.54 -3.73 6.51
N GLU A 86 7.25 -3.41 6.43
CA GLU A 86 6.18 -4.14 7.09
C GLU A 86 5.25 -4.67 5.99
N VAL A 87 4.98 -5.98 6.02
CA VAL A 87 4.10 -6.66 5.06
C VAL A 87 3.01 -7.36 5.84
N ILE A 88 1.76 -7.13 5.43
CA ILE A 88 0.57 -7.78 5.98
C ILE A 88 -0.05 -8.61 4.86
N LEU A 89 -0.13 -9.92 5.09
CA LEU A 89 -0.81 -10.87 4.22
C LEU A 89 -2.13 -11.31 4.86
N THR A 90 -3.17 -11.41 4.06
CA THR A 90 -4.50 -11.86 4.46
C THR A 90 -5.00 -12.92 3.49
N GLU A 91 -5.75 -13.89 3.98
CA GLU A 91 -6.48 -14.81 3.11
C GLU A 91 -7.62 -14.07 2.41
N LYS A 92 -7.78 -14.32 1.12
CA LYS A 92 -8.91 -13.79 0.37
C LYS A 92 -10.16 -14.62 0.66
N GLU A 93 -11.12 -14.03 1.35
CA GLU A 93 -12.46 -14.63 1.45
C GLU A 93 -13.16 -14.56 0.09
N ASP A 94 -13.77 -15.67 -0.34
CA ASP A 94 -14.69 -15.65 -1.46
C ASP A 94 -15.86 -14.72 -1.11
N VAL A 95 -16.14 -13.76 -1.99
CA VAL A 95 -17.19 -12.76 -1.78
C VAL A 95 -18.54 -13.46 -1.78
N VAL A 96 -19.00 -13.85 -0.60
CA VAL A 96 -20.40 -14.25 -0.41
C VAL A 96 -21.21 -12.95 -0.47
N ALA A 97 -21.95 -12.78 -1.55
CA ALA A 97 -22.86 -11.66 -1.71
C ALA A 97 -23.80 -11.63 -0.50
N LYS A 98 -23.64 -10.63 0.37
CA LYS A 98 -24.62 -10.35 1.41
C LYS A 98 -25.94 -10.09 0.70
N PRO A 99 -27.04 -10.80 1.04
CA PRO A 99 -28.32 -10.51 0.43
C PRO A 99 -28.64 -9.05 0.71
N SER A 100 -28.77 -8.25 -0.35
CA SER A 100 -29.26 -6.89 -0.24
C SER A 100 -30.68 -6.95 0.33
N ASP A 101 -30.90 -6.33 1.49
CA ASP A 101 -32.23 -6.14 2.11
C ASP A 101 -33.14 -5.18 1.30
N ASP A 102 -32.89 -5.04 -0.01
CA ASP A 102 -33.79 -4.40 -0.96
C ASP A 102 -34.96 -5.34 -1.30
N ILE A 103 -35.67 -5.80 -0.26
CA ILE A 103 -37.07 -6.17 -0.44
C ILE A 103 -37.79 -4.83 -0.57
N PRO A 104 -38.30 -4.45 -1.75
CA PRO A 104 -39.20 -3.32 -1.83
C PRO A 104 -40.36 -3.66 -0.90
N ARG A 105 -40.47 -2.98 0.25
CA ARG A 105 -41.65 -3.07 1.11
C ARG A 105 -42.83 -2.72 0.23
N ALA A 106 -43.51 -3.73 -0.30
CA ALA A 106 -44.73 -3.56 -1.05
C ALA A 106 -45.64 -2.75 -0.13
N LYS A 107 -45.87 -1.49 -0.46
CA LYS A 107 -46.87 -0.67 0.22
C LYS A 107 -48.15 -1.49 0.10
N LYS A 108 -48.63 -2.05 1.22
CA LYS A 108 -49.90 -2.78 1.27
C LYS A 108 -50.96 -1.80 0.80
N GLU A 109 -51.31 -1.85 -0.48
CA GLU A 109 -52.39 -1.02 -0.98
C GLU A 109 -53.66 -1.42 -0.23
N SER A 110 -54.39 -0.41 0.23
CA SER A 110 -55.65 -0.62 0.93
C SER A 110 -56.55 -1.55 0.10
N LYS A 111 -57.18 -2.54 0.75
CA LYS A 111 -58.13 -3.50 0.12
C LYS A 111 -59.25 -2.82 -0.67
N ARG A 112 -59.50 -1.53 -0.42
CA ARG A 112 -60.46 -0.69 -1.13
C ARG A 112 -59.95 -0.25 -2.52
N LYS A 113 -58.64 0.00 -2.66
CA LYS A 113 -58.00 0.38 -3.93
C LYS A 113 -57.89 -0.83 -4.87
N GLN A 114 -57.51 -1.99 -4.32
CA GLN A 114 -57.47 -3.26 -5.06
C GLN A 114 -58.84 -3.66 -5.62
N ARG A 115 -59.92 -3.56 -4.80
CA ARG A 115 -61.29 -3.81 -5.27
C ARG A 115 -61.74 -2.82 -6.35
N ARG A 116 -61.26 -1.58 -6.31
CA ARG A 116 -61.60 -0.55 -7.30
C ARG A 116 -60.88 -0.78 -8.64
N GLN A 117 -59.64 -1.27 -8.62
CA GLN A 117 -58.90 -1.66 -9.82
C GLN A 117 -59.54 -2.90 -10.46
N LEU A 118 -59.89 -3.92 -9.66
CA LEU A 118 -60.64 -5.09 -10.15
C LEU A 118 -61.98 -4.71 -10.79
N ALA A 119 -62.72 -3.78 -10.18
CA ALA A 119 -64.01 -3.32 -10.70
C ALA A 119 -63.88 -2.43 -11.95
N ARG A 120 -62.68 -1.86 -12.21
CA ARG A 120 -62.38 -1.08 -13.41
C ARG A 120 -61.85 -1.93 -14.57
N GLY A 121 -61.51 -3.20 -14.34
CA GLY A 121 -61.01 -4.10 -15.38
C GLY A 121 -59.60 -3.77 -15.87
N GLU A 122 -58.84 -2.96 -15.14
CA GLU A 122 -57.43 -2.68 -15.45
C GLU A 122 -56.56 -3.76 -14.77
N TYR A 123 -56.03 -4.68 -15.58
CA TYR A 123 -54.92 -5.57 -15.26
C TYR A 123 -53.86 -5.45 -16.34
#